data_AF-A0A857VA83-F1
#
_entry.id   AF-A0A857VA83-F1
#
_cell.length_a   1.000
_cell.length_b   1.000
_cell.length_c   1.000
_cell.angle_alpha   90.00
_cell.angle_beta   90.00
_cell.angle_gamma   90.00
#
_symmetry.space_group_name_H-M   'P 1'
#
loop_
_entity.id
_entity.type
_entity.pdbx_description
1 polymer ?
#
loop_
_entity_poly.entity_id
_entity_poly.type
_entity_poly.pdbx_seq_one_letter_code
_entity_poly.pdbx_strand_id
1 'polypeptide(L)'
;MHPNHDQPTYSDNDIQNAGQPPEPKPLAPTPVVHDYLHPIQDKPKHAYHPKRMMIVLSSIVAVSLIAVAIMLIYALSPTQQNKKTNGSDQSNKSTPQKDALTAKQTVKNVAVYFKGQEKPKSPITRPVMAPGKAFYTVIPDVPPLVGIAGPVSADKSDMQLESILKAMDYDKFAKKVREDGANNTNYLADLTRDDVICQVQVIKQKDVNAEHWTELRCLDMGTYAEYAETQQPLAALYTPLTASSVQYGFVGKPMTKPSQTDGYTHAELPVSTVIDNTMTSSNRLALFYQSPDKLWRYFTDRDSNLTVECEQYDTPNLKTAYANETCRRVKTGASETIIPPKKR
;
A
#
# COMPACT_ATOMS: atom_id res chain seq x y z
N MET A 1 -37.18 -23.80 -59.85
CA MET A 1 -36.71 -23.80 -61.25
C MET A 1 -35.58 -22.79 -61.34
N HIS A 2 -34.52 -23.16 -62.08
CA HIS A 2 -33.21 -22.49 -62.29
C HIS A 2 -32.16 -22.69 -61.18
N PRO A 3 -31.23 -23.66 -61.39
CA PRO A 3 -29.93 -23.68 -60.75
C PRO A 3 -28.92 -22.88 -61.59
N ASN A 4 -27.94 -22.22 -60.97
CA ASN A 4 -26.74 -21.82 -61.69
C ASN A 4 -25.50 -22.25 -60.91
N HIS A 5 -24.71 -23.07 -61.58
CA HIS A 5 -23.39 -23.54 -61.19
C HIS A 5 -22.39 -22.42 -61.44
N ASP A 6 -21.63 -22.03 -60.41
CA ASP A 6 -20.34 -21.37 -60.62
C ASP A 6 -19.24 -22.34 -60.19
N GLN A 7 -18.55 -22.88 -61.20
CA GLN A 7 -17.26 -23.53 -61.05
C GLN A 7 -16.20 -22.47 -60.71
N PRO A 8 -15.24 -22.74 -59.82
CA PRO A 8 -14.08 -21.88 -59.67
C PRO A 8 -13.19 -21.96 -60.91
N THR A 9 -12.89 -20.80 -61.48
CA THR A 9 -11.88 -20.63 -62.54
C THR A 9 -10.49 -20.91 -61.96
N TYR A 10 -9.85 -21.96 -62.45
CA TYR A 10 -8.45 -22.27 -62.17
C TYR A 10 -7.57 -21.37 -63.06
N SER A 11 -6.63 -20.65 -62.46
CA SER A 11 -5.68 -19.78 -63.14
C SER A 11 -4.44 -20.59 -63.52
N ASP A 12 -3.95 -20.45 -64.76
CA ASP A 12 -2.75 -21.11 -65.31
C ASP A 12 -1.42 -20.79 -64.58
N ASN A 13 -1.46 -20.07 -63.46
CA ASN A 13 -0.30 -19.84 -62.59
C ASN A 13 -0.11 -20.92 -61.51
N ASP A 14 -1.04 -21.86 -61.36
CA ASP A 14 -1.02 -22.86 -60.28
C ASP A 14 -0.20 -24.14 -60.61
N ILE A 15 0.48 -24.20 -61.75
CA ILE A 15 1.28 -25.38 -62.16
C ILE A 15 2.80 -25.16 -61.96
N GLN A 16 3.27 -23.98 -61.57
CA GLN A 16 4.71 -23.71 -61.45
C GLN A 16 5.30 -23.76 -60.02
N ASN A 17 4.51 -24.01 -58.98
CA ASN A 17 5.02 -24.04 -57.58
C ASN A 17 4.70 -25.32 -56.80
N ALA A 18 4.41 -26.43 -57.48
CA ALA A 18 4.29 -27.74 -56.83
C ALA A 18 5.69 -28.30 -56.50
N GLY A 19 6.31 -27.83 -55.41
CA GLY A 19 7.56 -28.41 -54.91
C GLY A 19 8.40 -27.59 -53.94
N GLN A 20 8.08 -26.33 -53.65
CA GLN A 20 8.85 -25.55 -52.68
C GLN A 20 8.23 -25.64 -51.27
N PRO A 21 9.03 -25.93 -50.22
CA PRO A 21 8.56 -25.86 -48.84
C PRO A 21 8.11 -24.42 -48.52
N PRO A 22 7.03 -24.21 -47.77
CA PRO A 22 6.52 -22.88 -47.50
C PRO A 22 7.54 -22.05 -46.73
N GLU A 23 7.86 -20.87 -47.27
CA GLU A 23 8.64 -19.84 -46.61
C GLU A 23 7.96 -19.45 -45.27
N PRO A 24 8.72 -19.27 -44.17
CA PRO A 24 8.14 -18.85 -42.90
C PRO A 24 7.48 -17.47 -43.06
N LYS A 25 6.16 -17.40 -42.80
CA LYS A 25 5.40 -16.16 -42.77
C LYS A 25 6.09 -15.12 -41.85
N PRO A 26 6.23 -13.86 -42.28
CA PRO A 26 6.62 -12.78 -41.38
C PRO A 26 5.62 -12.71 -40.22
N LEU A 27 6.15 -12.60 -38.98
CA LEU A 27 5.32 -12.33 -37.81
C LEU A 27 4.46 -11.08 -38.06
N ALA A 28 3.17 -11.19 -37.73
CA ALA A 28 2.25 -10.06 -37.78
C ALA A 28 2.82 -8.88 -36.96
N PRO A 29 2.68 -7.63 -37.43
CA PRO A 29 3.18 -6.48 -36.70
C PRO A 29 2.49 -6.43 -35.34
N THR A 30 3.29 -6.39 -34.27
CA THR A 30 2.85 -6.04 -32.91
C THR A 30 1.99 -4.77 -32.97
N PRO A 31 0.83 -4.72 -32.30
CA PRO A 31 0.08 -3.48 -32.20
C PRO A 31 0.97 -2.41 -31.58
N VAL A 32 1.05 -1.27 -32.26
CA VAL A 32 1.76 -0.08 -31.81
C VAL A 32 1.18 0.31 -30.45
N VAL A 33 1.97 0.13 -29.39
CA VAL A 33 1.73 0.80 -28.12
C VAL A 33 1.92 2.29 -28.41
N HIS A 34 0.85 3.06 -28.35
CA HIS A 34 0.99 4.51 -28.26
C HIS A 34 1.68 4.80 -26.92
N ASP A 35 2.98 5.04 -26.99
CA ASP A 35 3.73 5.73 -25.95
C ASP A 35 3.02 7.06 -25.69
N TYR A 36 2.27 7.15 -24.60
CA TYR A 36 1.95 8.43 -23.99
C TYR A 36 3.24 8.97 -23.38
N LEU A 37 4.13 9.48 -24.23
CA LEU A 37 5.16 10.43 -23.81
C LEU A 37 4.41 11.68 -23.31
N HIS A 38 4.25 11.80 -22.00
CA HIS A 38 4.16 13.13 -21.41
C HIS A 38 5.43 13.89 -21.78
N PRO A 39 5.35 15.16 -22.22
CA PRO A 39 6.55 15.94 -22.48
C PRO A 39 7.39 15.99 -21.20
N ILE A 40 8.64 15.54 -21.30
CA ILE A 40 9.65 15.73 -20.27
C ILE A 40 9.82 17.25 -20.15
N GLN A 41 9.24 17.82 -19.10
CA GLN A 41 9.43 19.22 -18.78
C GLN A 41 10.86 19.37 -18.27
N ASP A 42 11.70 20.05 -19.04
CA ASP A 42 13.09 20.33 -18.67
C ASP A 42 13.16 20.89 -17.25
N LYS A 43 14.01 20.29 -16.41
CA LYS A 43 14.26 20.76 -15.04
C LYS A 43 14.71 22.23 -15.10
N PRO A 44 14.13 23.15 -14.32
CA PRO A 44 14.67 24.48 -14.20
C PRO A 44 16.09 24.39 -13.61
N LYS A 45 17.06 24.99 -14.31
CA LYS A 45 18.42 25.19 -13.80
C LYS A 45 18.35 26.10 -12.57
N HIS A 46 18.31 25.52 -11.38
CA HIS A 46 18.45 26.30 -10.15
C HIS A 46 19.91 26.70 -9.95
N ALA A 47 20.14 28.01 -9.86
CA ALA A 47 21.40 28.58 -9.44
C ALA A 47 21.78 28.04 -8.05
N TYR A 48 22.96 27.45 -7.99
CA TYR A 48 23.50 26.70 -6.87
C TYR A 48 23.93 27.67 -5.74
N HIS A 49 23.30 27.61 -4.56
CA HIS A 49 23.68 28.47 -3.42
C HIS A 49 24.60 27.72 -2.43
N PRO A 50 25.79 28.28 -2.08
CA PRO A 50 26.86 27.57 -1.38
C PRO A 50 26.55 27.18 0.08
N LYS A 51 25.54 27.76 0.74
CA LYS A 51 25.17 27.40 2.11
C LYS A 51 24.47 26.03 2.24
N ARG A 52 24.01 25.43 1.13
CA ARG A 52 23.32 24.12 1.13
C ARG A 52 24.28 22.91 1.05
N MET A 53 25.56 23.11 0.71
CA MET A 53 26.52 22.00 0.58
C MET A 53 27.07 21.50 1.94
N MET A 54 27.15 22.38 2.96
CA MET A 54 27.66 21.99 4.28
C MET A 54 26.75 21.02 5.05
N ILE A 55 25.44 21.06 4.84
CA ILE A 55 24.47 20.19 5.56
C ILE A 55 24.43 18.78 4.94
N VAL A 56 24.71 18.66 3.64
CA VAL A 56 24.74 17.37 2.94
C VAL A 56 26.08 16.65 3.13
N LEU A 57 27.19 17.37 3.27
CA LEU A 57 28.50 16.77 3.52
C LEU A 57 28.65 16.24 4.96
N SER A 58 28.04 16.87 5.96
CA SER A 58 28.13 16.40 7.36
C SER A 58 27.34 15.12 7.63
N SER A 59 26.23 14.90 6.91
CA SER A 59 25.41 13.69 7.06
C SER A 59 26.04 12.45 6.40
N ILE A 60 26.79 12.62 5.30
CA ILE A 60 27.47 11.51 4.61
C ILE A 60 28.66 10.98 5.44
N VAL A 61 29.40 11.87 6.12
CA VAL A 61 30.54 11.45 6.96
C VAL A 61 30.07 10.70 8.22
N ALA A 62 28.95 11.12 8.84
CA ALA A 62 28.42 10.47 10.04
C ALA A 62 27.86 9.05 9.77
N VAL A 63 27.17 8.84 8.64
CA VAL A 63 26.64 7.52 8.26
C VAL A 63 27.76 6.54 7.90
N SER A 64 28.84 7.05 7.28
CA SER A 64 30.00 6.22 6.91
C SER A 64 30.75 5.69 8.13
N LEU A 65 30.89 6.48 9.21
CA LEU A 65 31.58 6.08 10.43
C LEU A 65 30.82 5.00 11.23
N ILE A 66 29.48 5.03 11.21
CA ILE A 66 28.64 4.03 11.88
C ILE A 66 28.74 2.67 11.16
N ALA A 67 28.76 2.66 9.82
CA ALA A 67 28.88 1.43 9.04
C ALA A 67 30.25 0.74 9.23
N VAL A 68 31.33 1.52 9.31
CA VAL A 68 32.69 0.99 9.57
C VAL A 68 32.79 0.42 10.99
N ALA A 69 32.19 1.06 11.99
CA ALA A 69 32.18 0.54 13.36
C ALA A 69 31.41 -0.79 13.48
N ILE A 70 30.26 -0.93 12.81
CA ILE A 70 29.48 -2.18 12.81
C ILE A 70 30.23 -3.32 12.11
N MET A 71 30.89 -3.02 10.98
CA MET A 71 31.72 -4.00 10.25
C MET A 71 32.93 -4.47 11.08
N LEU A 72 33.58 -3.56 11.82
CA LEU A 72 34.70 -3.93 12.70
C LEU A 72 34.25 -4.80 13.89
N ILE A 73 33.06 -4.55 14.46
CA ILE A 73 32.50 -5.38 15.55
C ILE A 73 32.18 -6.79 15.03
N TYR A 74 31.64 -6.91 13.82
CA TYR A 74 31.35 -8.21 13.21
C TYR A 74 32.60 -8.99 12.79
N ALA A 75 33.64 -8.31 12.30
CA ALA A 75 34.89 -8.95 11.87
C ALA A 75 35.78 -9.40 13.05
N LEU A 76 35.66 -8.76 14.22
CA LEU A 76 36.49 -9.03 15.40
C LEU A 76 35.81 -9.93 16.45
N SER A 77 34.58 -10.37 16.22
CA SER A 77 33.86 -11.25 17.15
C SER A 77 34.23 -12.71 16.90
N PRO A 78 34.95 -13.40 17.82
CA PRO A 78 35.30 -14.80 17.65
C PRO A 78 34.05 -15.68 17.75
N THR A 79 33.83 -16.51 16.73
CA THR A 79 32.82 -17.56 16.70
C THR A 79 33.08 -18.57 17.82
N GLN A 80 32.19 -18.66 18.81
CA GLN A 80 32.14 -19.81 19.73
C GLN A 80 30.80 -20.53 19.62
N GLN A 81 30.90 -21.78 19.16
CA GLN A 81 29.89 -22.81 19.29
C GLN A 81 29.73 -23.26 20.76
N ASN A 82 28.48 -23.62 21.10
CA ASN A 82 28.04 -24.59 22.12
C ASN A 82 28.51 -24.45 23.58
N LYS A 83 27.56 -24.13 24.49
CA LYS A 83 27.07 -25.08 25.53
C LYS A 83 25.99 -24.46 26.42
N LYS A 84 24.92 -25.22 26.66
CA LYS A 84 23.98 -25.03 27.78
C LYS A 84 24.74 -25.19 29.11
N THR A 85 24.65 -24.20 30.02
CA THR A 85 24.67 -24.42 31.48
C THR A 85 23.90 -23.30 32.18
N ASN A 86 23.09 -23.66 33.16
CA ASN A 86 22.29 -22.78 34.01
C ASN A 86 23.15 -21.91 34.95
N GLY A 87 22.69 -20.67 35.17
CA GLY A 87 22.78 -19.95 36.44
C GLY A 87 24.09 -19.24 36.77
N SER A 88 24.13 -17.92 36.59
CA SER A 88 24.44 -16.97 37.67
C SER A 88 24.16 -15.55 37.22
N ASP A 89 23.64 -14.74 38.13
CA ASP A 89 23.37 -13.32 38.03
C ASP A 89 24.39 -12.54 37.18
N GLN A 90 23.91 -12.01 36.06
CA GLN A 90 24.49 -10.81 35.47
C GLN A 90 23.43 -9.73 35.51
N SER A 91 23.70 -8.76 36.40
CA SER A 91 23.22 -7.39 36.35
C SER A 91 23.04 -6.94 34.90
N ASN A 92 21.81 -7.03 34.40
CA ASN A 92 21.42 -6.42 33.16
C ASN A 92 21.60 -4.92 33.37
N LYS A 93 22.70 -4.39 32.82
CA LYS A 93 22.81 -2.98 32.49
C LYS A 93 21.73 -2.75 31.45
N SER A 94 20.52 -2.45 31.93
CA SER A 94 19.37 -2.12 31.11
C SER A 94 19.81 -0.97 30.21
N THR A 95 19.94 -1.27 28.92
CA THR A 95 19.81 -0.26 27.87
C THR A 95 18.63 0.62 28.27
N PRO A 96 18.77 1.96 28.32
CA PRO A 96 17.69 2.83 28.77
C PRO A 96 16.43 2.46 28.01
N GLN A 97 15.47 1.85 28.71
CA GLN A 97 14.21 1.46 28.13
C GLN A 97 13.56 2.78 27.74
N LYS A 98 13.45 3.02 26.43
CA LYS A 98 12.76 4.19 25.90
C LYS A 98 11.36 4.15 26.52
N ASP A 99 11.01 5.15 27.33
CA ASP A 99 9.70 5.18 27.98
C ASP A 99 8.62 5.04 26.90
N ALA A 100 7.81 3.98 27.02
CA ALA A 100 6.74 3.72 26.09
C ALA A 100 5.74 4.91 26.11
N LEU A 101 5.37 5.40 24.94
CA LEU A 101 4.43 6.47 24.74
C LEU A 101 3.17 5.85 24.13
N THR A 102 2.05 6.49 24.43
CA THR A 102 0.80 6.24 23.74
C THR A 102 0.48 7.42 22.84
N ALA A 103 -0.33 7.21 21.81
CA ALA A 103 -0.86 8.26 20.96
C ALA A 103 -1.49 9.40 21.77
N LYS A 104 -2.21 9.06 22.85
CA LYS A 104 -2.80 10.03 23.79
C LYS A 104 -1.74 10.85 24.52
N GLN A 105 -0.67 10.22 25.01
CA GLN A 105 0.40 10.93 25.68
C GLN A 105 1.18 11.83 24.70
N THR A 106 1.47 11.33 23.49
CA THR A 106 2.10 12.12 22.42
C THR A 106 1.29 13.36 22.09
N VAL A 107 -0.03 13.21 21.88
CA VAL A 107 -0.93 14.35 21.60
C VAL A 107 -0.97 15.32 22.79
N LYS A 108 -0.97 14.83 24.03
CA LYS A 108 -0.91 15.66 25.24
C LYS A 108 0.40 16.49 25.31
N ASN A 109 1.53 15.91 24.93
CA ASN A 109 2.82 16.62 24.88
C ASN A 109 2.79 17.74 23.84
N VAL A 110 2.28 17.45 22.63
CA VAL A 110 2.18 18.46 21.56
C VAL A 110 1.15 19.54 21.87
N ALA A 111 0.07 19.22 22.59
CA ALA A 111 -0.96 20.17 22.99
C ALA A 111 -0.44 21.32 23.87
N VAL A 112 0.79 21.23 24.39
CA VAL A 112 1.47 22.37 25.04
C VAL A 112 1.74 23.49 24.04
N TYR A 113 2.11 23.14 22.80
CA TYR A 113 2.55 24.05 21.75
C TYR A 113 1.48 24.33 20.70
N PHE A 114 0.63 23.36 20.38
CA PHE A 114 -0.47 23.51 19.44
C PHE A 114 -1.80 23.40 20.16
N LYS A 115 -2.55 24.50 20.24
CA LYS A 115 -3.82 24.61 20.99
C LYS A 115 -5.06 24.29 20.14
N GLY A 116 -4.91 23.43 19.14
CA GLY A 116 -6.05 22.94 18.36
C GLY A 116 -7.10 22.30 19.26
N GLN A 117 -8.36 22.67 19.09
CA GLN A 117 -9.49 22.20 19.91
C GLN A 117 -10.39 21.20 19.17
N GLU A 118 -10.20 21.04 17.87
CA GLU A 118 -10.99 20.14 17.04
C GLU A 118 -10.34 18.75 16.95
N LYS A 119 -11.16 17.76 16.59
CA LYS A 119 -10.68 16.43 16.21
C LYS A 119 -10.18 16.45 14.77
N PRO A 120 -9.13 15.67 14.43
CA PRO A 120 -8.71 15.49 13.04
C PRO A 120 -9.87 14.97 12.18
N LYS A 121 -9.95 15.47 10.95
CA LYS A 121 -10.97 15.08 9.97
C LYS A 121 -10.44 14.07 8.95
N SER A 122 -9.12 13.90 8.88
CA SER A 122 -8.46 13.03 7.91
C SER A 122 -7.82 11.79 8.55
N PRO A 123 -7.79 10.63 7.84
CA PRO A 123 -7.17 9.41 8.34
C PRO A 123 -5.64 9.45 8.26
N ILE A 124 -4.97 8.54 8.96
CA ILE A 124 -3.54 8.27 8.73
C ILE A 124 -3.44 7.39 7.48
N THR A 125 -2.82 7.91 6.42
CA THR A 125 -2.68 7.21 5.14
C THR A 125 -1.42 6.36 5.04
N ARG A 126 -0.54 6.43 6.04
CA ARG A 126 0.73 5.73 6.06
C ARG A 126 0.53 4.21 6.20
N PRO A 127 1.06 3.40 5.28
CA PRO A 127 1.18 1.96 5.45
C PRO A 127 2.23 1.63 6.51
N VAL A 128 1.87 0.74 7.43
CA VAL A 128 2.74 0.30 8.53
C VAL A 128 2.85 -1.21 8.54
N MET A 129 4.08 -1.74 8.56
CA MET A 129 4.32 -3.16 8.78
C MET A 129 4.29 -3.41 10.29
N ALA A 130 3.21 -4.01 10.78
CA ALA A 130 3.10 -4.35 12.19
C ALA A 130 4.15 -5.43 12.57
N PRO A 131 4.60 -5.47 13.84
CA PRO A 131 5.60 -6.43 14.28
C PRO A 131 5.24 -7.87 13.92
N GLY A 132 6.19 -8.61 13.32
CA GLY A 132 5.99 -10.02 12.94
C GLY A 132 5.16 -10.25 11.68
N LYS A 133 4.76 -9.19 10.95
CA LYS A 133 3.98 -9.28 9.72
C LYS A 133 4.85 -9.05 8.48
N ALA A 134 4.49 -9.70 7.37
CA ALA A 134 5.20 -9.59 6.09
C ALA A 134 4.49 -8.66 5.08
N PHE A 135 3.48 -7.93 5.53
CA PHE A 135 2.68 -7.02 4.73
C PHE A 135 2.45 -5.71 5.49
N TYR A 136 1.99 -4.68 4.77
CA TYR A 136 1.60 -3.42 5.39
C TYR A 136 0.11 -3.38 5.73
N THR A 137 -0.21 -2.67 6.79
CA THR A 137 -1.56 -2.35 7.22
C THR A 137 -1.79 -0.86 7.11
N VAL A 138 -2.93 -0.49 6.54
CA VAL A 138 -3.45 0.88 6.52
C VAL A 138 -4.76 0.89 7.30
N ILE A 139 -4.93 1.85 8.20
CA ILE A 139 -6.16 2.01 8.97
C ILE A 139 -6.91 3.21 8.35
N PRO A 140 -7.99 2.97 7.57
CA PRO A 140 -8.74 4.03 6.90
C PRO A 140 -9.67 4.77 7.88
N ASP A 141 -9.92 4.19 9.06
CA ASP A 141 -10.91 4.66 10.00
C ASP A 141 -10.42 5.90 10.76
N VAL A 142 -11.25 6.95 10.81
CA VAL A 142 -11.01 8.13 11.64
C VAL A 142 -11.12 7.82 13.14
N PRO A 143 -12.08 6.99 13.61
CA PRO A 143 -12.03 6.38 14.93
C PRO A 143 -11.25 5.06 14.80
N PRO A 144 -9.97 4.98 15.24
CA PRO A 144 -9.57 5.18 16.63
C PRO A 144 -8.49 6.27 16.84
N LEU A 145 -8.41 7.25 15.93
CA LEU A 145 -7.36 8.27 15.96
C LEU A 145 -7.43 9.12 17.24
N VAL A 146 -6.27 9.32 17.85
CA VAL A 146 -6.07 10.37 18.84
C VAL A 146 -5.35 11.52 18.17
N GLY A 147 -5.88 12.74 18.30
CA GLY A 147 -5.27 13.87 17.64
C GLY A 147 -5.86 15.20 18.05
N ILE A 148 -5.23 16.25 17.57
CA ILE A 148 -5.61 17.65 17.76
C ILE A 148 -5.56 18.34 16.40
N ALA A 149 -6.55 19.18 16.16
CA ALA A 149 -6.68 19.94 14.92
C ALA A 149 -7.24 21.33 15.18
N GLY A 150 -7.02 22.24 14.24
CA GLY A 150 -7.61 23.57 14.30
C GLY A 150 -7.05 24.53 13.26
N PRO A 151 -7.70 25.69 13.12
CA PRO A 151 -7.20 26.76 12.28
C PRO A 151 -5.97 27.43 12.90
N VAL A 152 -5.07 27.89 12.05
CA VAL A 152 -3.88 28.67 12.39
C VAL A 152 -3.76 29.80 11.38
N SER A 153 -3.63 31.04 11.86
CA SER A 153 -3.40 32.20 10.99
C SER A 153 -2.22 31.96 10.04
N ALA A 154 -2.35 32.37 8.78
CA ALA A 154 -1.38 32.06 7.73
C ALA A 154 0.05 32.52 8.08
N ASP A 155 0.19 33.69 8.72
CA ASP A 155 1.45 34.26 9.20
C ASP A 155 2.15 33.44 10.30
N LYS A 156 1.40 32.59 11.02
CA LYS A 156 1.91 31.76 12.12
C LYS A 156 2.00 30.29 11.77
N SER A 157 1.49 29.88 10.61
CA SER A 157 1.34 28.48 10.24
C SER A 157 2.66 27.70 10.22
N ASP A 158 3.70 28.26 9.59
CA ASP A 158 5.01 27.60 9.51
C ASP A 158 5.69 27.50 10.89
N MET A 159 5.62 28.55 11.71
CA MET A 159 6.15 28.53 13.09
C MET A 159 5.40 27.51 13.97
N GLN A 160 4.09 27.40 13.80
CA GLN A 160 3.28 26.42 14.53
C GLN A 160 3.64 24.99 14.14
N LEU A 161 3.85 24.73 12.84
CA LEU A 161 4.33 23.45 12.33
C LEU A 161 5.71 23.10 12.90
N GLU A 162 6.67 24.03 12.88
CA GLU A 162 8.00 23.82 13.46
C GLU A 162 7.93 23.47 14.96
N SER A 163 7.03 24.12 15.70
CA SER A 163 6.83 23.84 17.13
C SER A 163 6.30 22.43 17.37
N ILE A 164 5.36 21.95 16.54
CA ILE A 164 4.88 20.57 16.57
C ILE A 164 6.02 19.61 16.24
N LEU A 165 6.76 19.85 15.16
CA LEU A 165 7.87 18.99 14.73
C LEU A 165 8.98 18.89 15.78
N LYS A 166 9.29 20.00 16.47
CA LYS A 166 10.28 20.02 17.55
C LYS A 166 9.84 19.23 18.78
N ALA A 167 8.56 19.31 19.15
CA ALA A 167 8.02 18.48 20.23
C ALA A 167 8.10 16.98 19.89
N MET A 168 7.82 16.63 18.64
CA MET A 168 7.91 15.24 18.16
C MET A 168 9.36 14.74 18.08
N ASP A 169 10.30 15.60 17.69
CA ASP A 169 11.75 15.28 17.72
C ASP A 169 12.26 15.07 19.17
N TYR A 170 11.79 15.88 20.12
CA TYR A 170 12.08 15.69 21.54
C TYR A 170 11.64 14.31 22.04
N ASP A 171 10.43 13.88 21.66
CA ASP A 171 9.86 12.56 21.95
C ASP A 171 10.47 11.42 21.08
N LYS A 172 11.50 11.72 20.29
CA LYS A 172 12.30 10.79 19.48
C LYS A 172 11.50 10.09 18.39
N PHE A 173 10.62 10.83 17.72
CA PHE A 173 9.98 10.39 16.49
C PHE A 173 10.90 10.64 15.28
N ALA A 174 11.06 9.65 14.41
CA ALA A 174 11.70 9.82 13.11
C ALA A 174 10.72 10.46 12.12
N LYS A 175 11.14 11.53 11.45
CA LYS A 175 10.34 12.32 10.50
C LYS A 175 10.63 11.94 9.06
N LYS A 176 9.59 11.68 8.26
CA LYS A 176 9.66 11.55 6.80
C LYS A 176 8.65 12.51 6.17
N VAL A 177 9.14 13.52 5.44
CA VAL A 177 8.29 14.49 4.74
C VAL A 177 7.75 13.84 3.46
N ARG A 178 6.44 13.94 3.28
CA ARG A 178 5.68 13.41 2.13
C ARG A 178 5.34 14.51 1.13
N GLU A 179 4.91 15.66 1.66
CA GLU A 179 4.65 16.90 0.93
C GLU A 179 5.31 18.03 1.73
N ASP A 180 6.16 18.83 1.08
CA ASP A 180 7.00 19.81 1.75
C ASP A 180 6.34 21.19 1.94
N GLY A 181 5.14 21.39 1.39
CA GLY A 181 4.39 22.65 1.48
C GLY A 181 4.99 23.79 0.67
N ALA A 182 5.92 23.52 -0.26
CA ALA A 182 6.50 24.54 -1.14
C ALA A 182 5.42 25.23 -1.99
N ASN A 183 5.62 26.51 -2.34
CA ASN A 183 4.71 27.30 -3.17
C ASN A 183 3.26 27.37 -2.62
N ASN A 184 3.12 27.52 -1.30
CA ASN A 184 1.81 27.60 -0.63
C ASN A 184 0.92 26.35 -0.85
N THR A 185 1.55 25.18 -0.91
CA THR A 185 0.85 23.89 -1.01
C THR A 185 0.74 23.23 0.37
N ASN A 186 0.04 22.10 0.43
CA ASN A 186 -0.12 21.36 1.67
C ASN A 186 1.22 20.81 2.18
N TYR A 187 1.35 20.74 3.49
CA TYR A 187 2.42 20.00 4.15
C TYR A 187 1.88 18.67 4.67
N LEU A 188 2.65 17.61 4.51
CA LEU A 188 2.36 16.30 5.07
C LEU A 188 3.66 15.62 5.50
N ALA A 189 3.74 15.17 6.75
CA ALA A 189 4.88 14.37 7.21
C ALA A 189 4.44 13.21 8.11
N ASP A 190 5.10 12.08 7.91
CA ASP A 190 5.01 10.93 8.78
C ASP A 190 6.00 11.08 9.94
N LEU A 191 5.54 10.79 11.15
CA LEU A 191 6.29 10.89 12.39
C LEU A 191 6.22 9.54 13.09
N THR A 192 7.35 8.88 13.25
CA THR A 192 7.37 7.43 13.52
C THR A 192 8.20 7.07 14.74
N ARG A 193 7.61 6.26 15.60
CA ARG A 193 8.25 5.65 16.78
C ARG A 193 7.85 4.17 16.83
N ASP A 194 8.56 3.38 17.61
CA ASP A 194 8.33 1.93 17.65
C ASP A 194 6.93 1.56 18.18
N ASP A 195 6.34 2.42 19.02
CA ASP A 195 5.06 2.20 19.68
C ASP A 195 3.94 3.18 19.27
N VAL A 196 4.27 4.27 18.56
CA VAL A 196 3.30 5.27 18.10
C VAL A 196 3.64 5.73 16.70
N ILE A 197 2.63 5.76 15.83
CA ILE A 197 2.70 6.36 14.50
C ILE A 197 1.83 7.60 14.49
N CYS A 198 2.41 8.72 14.06
CA CYS A 198 1.70 9.96 13.87
C CYS A 198 1.88 10.50 12.45
N GLN A 199 0.97 11.37 12.05
CA GLN A 199 1.06 12.14 10.83
C GLN A 199 0.66 13.58 11.14
N VAL A 200 1.45 14.54 10.68
CA VAL A 200 1.13 15.96 10.77
C VAL A 200 0.80 16.48 9.39
N GLN A 201 -0.25 17.28 9.28
CA GLN A 201 -0.71 17.87 8.04
C GLN A 201 -1.02 19.35 8.24
N VAL A 202 -0.65 20.16 7.26
CA VAL A 202 -1.10 21.55 7.15
C VAL A 202 -1.76 21.70 5.78
N ILE A 203 -3.05 21.99 5.78
CA ILE A 203 -3.80 22.31 4.56
C ILE A 203 -3.76 23.82 4.40
N LYS A 204 -2.94 24.28 3.45
CA LYS A 204 -2.77 25.71 3.19
C LYS A 204 -3.93 26.23 2.34
N GLN A 205 -4.51 27.34 2.79
CA GLN A 205 -5.54 28.03 2.03
C GLN A 205 -4.87 28.99 1.03
N LYS A 206 -5.46 29.12 -0.16
CA LYS A 206 -4.93 29.99 -1.22
C LYS A 206 -5.14 31.47 -0.92
N ASP A 207 -6.19 31.79 -0.18
CA ASP A 207 -6.42 33.14 0.32
C ASP A 207 -5.43 33.44 1.46
N VAL A 208 -4.65 34.51 1.29
CA VAL A 208 -3.62 34.97 2.23
C VAL A 208 -4.19 35.38 3.58
N ASN A 209 -5.48 35.71 3.64
CA ASN A 209 -6.17 36.06 4.89
C ASN A 209 -6.89 34.86 5.52
N ALA A 210 -6.97 33.73 4.82
CA ALA A 210 -7.63 32.54 5.32
C ALA A 210 -6.70 31.73 6.23
N GLU A 211 -7.26 31.26 7.34
CA GLU A 211 -6.55 30.42 8.27
C GLU A 211 -6.20 29.08 7.61
N HIS A 212 -4.97 28.63 7.83
CA HIS A 212 -4.53 27.31 7.41
C HIS A 212 -5.01 26.28 8.42
N TRP A 213 -5.37 25.10 7.93
CA TRP A 213 -5.87 24.05 8.80
C TRP A 213 -4.74 23.10 9.18
N THR A 214 -4.44 22.98 10.47
CA THR A 214 -3.36 22.10 10.96
C THR A 214 -3.96 20.92 11.72
N GLU A 215 -3.45 19.71 11.45
CA GLU A 215 -3.82 18.49 12.18
C GLU A 215 -2.58 17.72 12.59
N LEU A 216 -2.57 17.22 13.83
CA LEU A 216 -1.73 16.10 14.26
C LEU A 216 -2.65 14.93 14.62
N ARG A 217 -2.39 13.78 14.00
CA ARG A 217 -3.12 12.53 14.22
C ARG A 217 -2.13 11.42 14.58
N CYS A 218 -2.46 10.63 15.58
CA CYS A 218 -1.61 9.59 16.13
C CYS A 218 -2.40 8.30 16.40
N LEU A 219 -1.73 7.17 16.26
CA LEU A 219 -2.21 5.84 16.61
C LEU A 219 -1.11 5.05 17.32
N ASP A 220 -1.54 4.22 18.26
CA ASP A 220 -0.67 3.24 18.89
C ASP A 220 -0.33 2.13 17.89
N MET A 221 0.90 1.63 17.93
CA MET A 221 1.34 0.48 17.14
C MET A 221 0.49 -0.76 17.45
N GLY A 222 -0.04 -0.86 18.68
CA GLY A 222 -0.99 -1.90 19.07
C GLY A 222 -2.24 -1.95 18.18
N THR A 223 -2.77 -0.81 17.77
CA THR A 223 -3.93 -0.77 16.84
C THR A 223 -3.57 -1.34 15.48
N TYR A 224 -2.38 -1.04 14.95
CA TYR A 224 -1.91 -1.64 13.70
C TYR A 224 -1.73 -3.15 13.83
N ALA A 225 -1.20 -3.62 14.97
CA ALA A 225 -1.09 -5.04 15.24
C ALA A 225 -2.46 -5.74 15.26
N GLU A 226 -3.47 -5.17 15.92
CA GLU A 226 -4.84 -5.72 15.93
C GLU A 226 -5.44 -5.84 14.52
N TYR A 227 -5.32 -4.80 13.69
CA TYR A 227 -5.79 -4.87 12.31
C TYR A 227 -5.02 -5.92 11.52
N ALA A 228 -3.69 -5.95 11.65
CA ALA A 228 -2.86 -6.92 10.96
C ALA A 228 -3.18 -8.37 11.37
N GLU A 229 -3.54 -8.64 12.63
CA GLU A 229 -4.02 -9.95 13.05
C GLU A 229 -5.30 -10.36 12.32
N THR A 230 -6.27 -9.45 12.18
CA THR A 230 -7.50 -9.75 11.43
C THR A 230 -7.24 -9.94 9.93
N GLN A 231 -6.24 -9.27 9.38
CA GLN A 231 -5.86 -9.37 7.96
C GLN A 231 -5.07 -10.66 7.66
N GLN A 232 -4.28 -11.15 8.62
CA GLN A 232 -3.30 -12.23 8.45
C GLN A 232 -3.86 -13.49 7.73
N PRO A 233 -5.05 -14.02 8.07
CA PRO A 233 -5.54 -15.24 7.43
C PRO A 233 -5.77 -15.06 5.92
N LEU A 234 -6.23 -13.88 5.49
CA LEU A 234 -6.47 -13.57 4.09
C LEU A 234 -5.19 -13.10 3.40
N ALA A 235 -4.37 -12.30 4.08
CA ALA A 235 -3.09 -11.83 3.58
C ALA A 235 -2.14 -12.99 3.25
N ALA A 236 -2.14 -14.07 4.02
CA ALA A 236 -1.35 -15.27 3.76
C ALA A 236 -1.81 -16.05 2.52
N LEU A 237 -3.07 -15.89 2.13
CA LEU A 237 -3.67 -16.50 0.93
C LEU A 237 -3.66 -15.56 -0.26
N TYR A 238 -3.46 -14.27 -0.03
CA TYR A 238 -3.42 -13.29 -1.08
C TYR A 238 -2.23 -13.60 -1.97
N THR A 239 -2.52 -14.06 -3.18
CA THR A 239 -1.52 -14.42 -4.17
C THR A 239 -1.45 -13.34 -5.24
N PRO A 240 -0.63 -12.29 -5.08
CA PRO A 240 -0.13 -11.57 -6.23
C PRO A 240 1.00 -12.44 -6.80
N LEU A 241 0.66 -13.48 -7.56
CA LEU A 241 1.66 -14.39 -8.13
C LEU A 241 2.73 -13.57 -8.87
N THR A 242 3.99 -13.67 -8.39
CA THR A 242 5.28 -13.65 -9.13
C THR A 242 6.32 -12.53 -8.97
N ALA A 243 6.15 -11.46 -8.19
CA ALA A 243 7.23 -10.48 -8.02
C ALA A 243 7.68 -10.32 -6.56
N SER A 244 8.80 -10.95 -6.20
CA SER A 244 9.47 -10.82 -4.89
C SER A 244 9.89 -9.39 -4.53
N SER A 245 9.69 -8.43 -5.43
CA SER A 245 9.98 -7.00 -5.25
C SER A 245 8.76 -6.17 -4.86
N VAL A 246 7.54 -6.71 -4.94
CA VAL A 246 6.31 -5.92 -4.72
C VAL A 246 5.83 -6.07 -3.29
N GLN A 247 5.76 -4.95 -2.57
CA GLN A 247 5.19 -4.88 -1.24
C GLN A 247 3.71 -4.54 -1.33
N TYR A 248 2.87 -5.22 -0.53
CA TYR A 248 1.43 -4.99 -0.50
C TYR A 248 0.98 -4.41 0.83
N GLY A 249 -0.02 -3.55 0.75
CA GLY A 249 -0.73 -2.98 1.88
C GLY A 249 -2.20 -3.36 1.83
N PHE A 250 -2.73 -3.79 2.98
CA PHE A 250 -4.15 -4.07 3.17
C PHE A 250 -4.81 -2.96 3.98
N VAL A 251 -5.97 -2.52 3.53
CA VAL A 251 -6.67 -1.36 4.09
C VAL A 251 -7.87 -1.84 4.91
N GLY A 252 -7.91 -1.48 6.18
CA GLY A 252 -9.03 -1.78 7.07
C GLY A 252 -9.14 -3.26 7.44
N LYS A 253 -10.23 -3.63 8.09
CA LYS A 253 -10.52 -5.03 8.44
C LYS A 253 -11.19 -5.75 7.26
N PRO A 254 -11.01 -7.08 7.12
CA PRO A 254 -11.76 -7.85 6.14
C PRO A 254 -13.27 -7.68 6.32
N MET A 255 -13.98 -7.45 5.21
CA MET A 255 -15.43 -7.36 5.18
C MET A 255 -16.02 -8.74 4.87
N THR A 256 -16.56 -9.43 5.88
CA THR A 256 -17.12 -10.78 5.71
C THR A 256 -18.63 -10.75 5.52
N LYS A 257 -19.16 -11.51 4.56
CA LYS A 257 -20.60 -11.71 4.33
C LYS A 257 -20.92 -13.19 4.15
N PRO A 258 -22.07 -13.69 4.63
CA PRO A 258 -22.51 -15.05 4.30
C PRO A 258 -22.76 -15.17 2.80
N SER A 259 -22.46 -16.34 2.24
CA SER A 259 -22.90 -16.70 0.89
C SER A 259 -24.37 -17.12 0.91
N GLN A 260 -25.02 -17.14 -0.26
CA GLN A 260 -26.34 -17.75 -0.43
C GLN A 260 -26.31 -19.29 -0.34
N THR A 261 -25.14 -19.90 -0.44
CA THR A 261 -24.97 -21.34 -0.25
C THR A 261 -24.54 -21.66 1.19
N ASP A 262 -25.25 -22.57 1.84
CA ASP A 262 -24.97 -22.99 3.20
C ASP A 262 -23.52 -23.43 3.42
N GLY A 263 -22.93 -22.94 4.51
CA GLY A 263 -21.56 -23.26 4.91
C GLY A 263 -20.47 -22.46 4.17
N TYR A 264 -20.84 -21.62 3.19
CA TYR A 264 -19.92 -20.70 2.52
C TYR A 264 -19.99 -19.28 3.08
N THR A 265 -18.85 -18.58 3.07
CA THR A 265 -18.74 -17.18 3.48
C THR A 265 -17.79 -16.47 2.53
N HIS A 266 -18.05 -15.20 2.20
CA HIS A 266 -17.12 -14.37 1.43
C HIS A 266 -16.40 -13.40 2.34
N ALA A 267 -15.21 -13.00 1.91
CA ALA A 267 -14.53 -11.84 2.47
C ALA A 267 -13.97 -10.96 1.35
N GLU A 268 -14.02 -9.65 1.58
CA GLU A 268 -13.37 -8.66 0.74
C GLU A 268 -12.34 -7.91 1.58
N LEU A 269 -11.16 -7.68 1.00
CA LEU A 269 -10.10 -6.92 1.65
C LEU A 269 -9.46 -5.97 0.63
N PRO A 270 -9.59 -4.64 0.81
CA PRO A 270 -8.93 -3.69 -0.08
C PRO A 270 -7.42 -3.84 0.00
N VAL A 271 -6.78 -3.84 -1.16
CA VAL A 271 -5.35 -4.12 -1.31
C VAL A 271 -4.74 -3.25 -2.38
N SER A 272 -3.53 -2.75 -2.13
CA SER A 272 -2.76 -2.05 -3.15
C SER A 272 -1.27 -2.17 -2.88
N THR A 273 -0.47 -1.77 -3.87
CA THR A 273 0.98 -1.82 -3.79
C THR A 273 1.50 -0.69 -2.92
N VAL A 274 2.55 -0.97 -2.16
CA VAL A 274 3.28 -0.01 -1.34
C VAL A 274 4.61 0.30 -2.01
N ILE A 275 4.83 1.57 -2.33
CA ILE A 275 6.09 2.11 -2.85
C ILE A 275 6.51 3.25 -1.93
N ASP A 276 7.75 3.23 -1.45
CA ASP A 276 8.32 4.25 -0.57
C ASP A 276 7.45 4.60 0.66
N ASN A 277 6.81 3.59 1.26
CA ASN A 277 5.85 3.72 2.37
C ASN A 277 4.59 4.53 1.99
N THR A 278 4.08 4.33 0.79
CA THR A 278 2.81 4.93 0.36
C THR A 278 2.07 3.99 -0.58
N MET A 279 0.75 3.97 -0.44
CA MET A 279 -0.14 3.23 -1.32
C MET A 279 -0.19 3.89 -2.70
N THR A 280 -0.14 3.11 -3.77
CA THR A 280 -0.21 3.63 -5.16
C THR A 280 -1.63 4.02 -5.62
N SER A 281 -2.63 3.88 -4.75
CA SER A 281 -4.11 3.99 -4.93
C SER A 281 -4.79 2.62 -4.85
N SER A 282 -5.91 2.53 -4.12
CA SER A 282 -6.64 1.28 -3.88
C SER A 282 -8.13 1.43 -4.15
N ASN A 283 -8.52 1.38 -5.42
CA ASN A 283 -9.87 0.93 -5.78
C ASN A 283 -9.95 -0.61 -5.86
N ARG A 284 -8.82 -1.31 -5.74
CA ARG A 284 -8.73 -2.76 -5.85
C ARG A 284 -9.10 -3.48 -4.55
N LEU A 285 -9.98 -4.48 -4.68
CA LEU A 285 -10.46 -5.39 -3.66
C LEU A 285 -9.99 -6.81 -3.98
N ALA A 286 -9.32 -7.45 -3.02
CA ALA A 286 -9.08 -8.89 -3.08
C ALA A 286 -10.32 -9.63 -2.56
N LEU A 287 -10.77 -10.62 -3.33
CA LEU A 287 -11.94 -11.43 -2.99
C LEU A 287 -11.50 -12.80 -2.49
N PHE A 288 -12.14 -13.23 -1.41
CA PHE A 288 -11.90 -14.51 -0.76
C PHE A 288 -13.22 -15.20 -0.48
N TYR A 289 -13.14 -16.51 -0.33
CA TYR A 289 -14.26 -17.31 0.15
C TYR A 289 -13.78 -18.40 1.10
N GLN A 290 -14.62 -18.71 2.09
CA GLN A 290 -14.47 -19.83 2.99
C GLN A 290 -15.51 -20.89 2.59
N SER A 291 -15.11 -22.15 2.51
CA SER A 291 -16.02 -23.26 2.26
C SER A 291 -16.44 -23.94 3.57
N PRO A 292 -17.32 -24.96 3.55
CA PRO A 292 -17.81 -25.62 4.76
C PRO A 292 -16.70 -26.21 5.66
N ASP A 293 -15.54 -26.50 5.07
CA ASP A 293 -14.30 -26.93 5.76
C ASP A 293 -13.63 -25.85 6.61
N LYS A 294 -14.17 -24.62 6.62
CA LYS A 294 -13.63 -23.45 7.34
C LYS A 294 -12.26 -22.96 6.86
N LEU A 295 -11.81 -23.39 5.69
CA LEU A 295 -10.58 -22.90 5.08
C LEU A 295 -10.88 -21.75 4.11
N TRP A 296 -10.19 -20.63 4.33
CA TRP A 296 -10.21 -19.48 3.42
C TRP A 296 -9.44 -19.80 2.14
N ARG A 297 -9.91 -19.24 1.03
CA ARG A 297 -9.29 -19.34 -0.30
C ARG A 297 -9.36 -17.99 -0.97
N TYR A 298 -8.28 -17.62 -1.64
CA TYR A 298 -8.27 -16.49 -2.56
C TYR A 298 -9.06 -16.85 -3.83
N PHE A 299 -9.77 -15.88 -4.39
CA PHE A 299 -10.45 -16.01 -5.67
C PHE A 299 -9.80 -15.13 -6.73
N THR A 300 -9.98 -13.82 -6.63
CA THR A 300 -9.53 -12.86 -7.66
C THR A 300 -9.48 -11.44 -7.08
N ASP A 301 -8.86 -10.53 -7.82
CA ASP A 301 -8.91 -9.10 -7.57
C ASP A 301 -9.96 -8.44 -8.46
N ARG A 302 -10.61 -7.40 -7.96
CA ARG A 302 -11.47 -6.54 -8.76
C ARG A 302 -11.36 -5.09 -8.33
N ASP A 303 -11.67 -4.17 -9.24
CA ASP A 303 -11.97 -2.80 -8.82
C ASP A 303 -13.33 -2.78 -8.11
N SER A 304 -13.45 -1.97 -7.05
CA SER A 304 -14.62 -1.89 -6.18
C SER A 304 -15.93 -1.60 -6.91
N ASN A 305 -15.84 -0.94 -8.07
CA ASN A 305 -16.97 -0.51 -8.88
C ASN A 305 -17.28 -1.47 -10.03
N LEU A 306 -16.54 -2.57 -10.16
CA LEU A 306 -16.70 -3.55 -11.23
C LEU A 306 -17.22 -4.89 -10.70
N THR A 307 -17.96 -5.59 -11.56
CA THR A 307 -18.32 -6.99 -11.34
C THR A 307 -17.21 -7.90 -11.85
N VAL A 308 -17.05 -9.05 -11.23
CA VAL A 308 -16.12 -10.08 -11.71
C VAL A 308 -16.67 -10.70 -13.00
N GLU A 309 -15.76 -11.06 -13.89
CA GLU A 309 -16.11 -11.70 -15.15
C GLU A 309 -16.66 -13.11 -14.92
N CYS A 310 -17.71 -13.49 -15.66
CA CYS A 310 -18.36 -14.80 -15.48
C CYS A 310 -17.38 -15.97 -15.74
N GLU A 311 -16.43 -15.77 -16.64
CA GLU A 311 -15.41 -16.72 -17.02
C GLU A 311 -14.43 -17.05 -15.88
N GLN A 312 -14.29 -16.18 -14.87
CA GLN A 312 -13.42 -16.44 -13.72
C GLN A 312 -14.03 -17.44 -12.72
N TYR A 313 -15.35 -17.66 -12.76
CA TYR A 313 -16.02 -18.68 -11.95
C TYR A 313 -15.94 -20.06 -12.65
N ASP A 314 -14.74 -20.58 -12.81
CA ASP A 314 -14.47 -21.76 -13.65
C ASP A 314 -14.58 -23.09 -12.89
N THR A 315 -14.39 -23.10 -11.57
CA THR A 315 -14.49 -24.32 -10.76
C THR A 315 -15.90 -24.54 -10.18
N PRO A 316 -16.31 -25.81 -9.94
CA PRO A 316 -17.56 -26.11 -9.24
C PRO A 316 -17.64 -25.45 -7.86
N ASN A 317 -16.50 -25.35 -7.16
CA ASN A 317 -16.44 -24.76 -5.82
C ASN A 317 -16.68 -23.25 -5.87
N LEU A 318 -16.07 -22.52 -6.82
CA LEU A 318 -16.32 -21.10 -7.02
C LEU A 318 -17.77 -20.81 -7.42
N LYS A 319 -18.34 -21.59 -8.34
CA LYS A 319 -19.75 -21.48 -8.73
C LYS A 319 -20.71 -21.73 -7.58
N THR A 320 -20.33 -22.62 -6.65
CA THR A 320 -21.11 -22.90 -5.43
C THR A 320 -20.95 -21.77 -4.41
N ALA A 321 -19.72 -21.32 -4.18
CA ALA A 321 -19.39 -20.26 -3.24
C ALA A 321 -20.08 -18.95 -3.62
N TYR A 322 -20.10 -18.58 -4.90
CA TYR A 322 -20.69 -17.33 -5.42
C TYR A 322 -22.02 -17.55 -6.13
N ALA A 323 -22.72 -18.64 -5.80
CA ALA A 323 -24.03 -18.94 -6.38
C ALA A 323 -24.98 -17.73 -6.26
N ASN A 324 -25.70 -17.46 -7.35
CA ASN A 324 -26.64 -16.35 -7.49
C ASN A 324 -26.07 -14.93 -7.40
N GLU A 325 -24.74 -14.76 -7.34
CA GLU A 325 -24.15 -13.42 -7.53
C GLU A 325 -24.13 -13.04 -9.02
N THR A 326 -24.08 -11.73 -9.28
CA THR A 326 -24.02 -11.17 -10.63
C THR A 326 -22.58 -11.13 -11.15
N CYS A 327 -22.38 -11.63 -12.36
CA CYS A 327 -21.12 -11.53 -13.11
C CYS A 327 -21.37 -10.88 -14.47
N ARG A 328 -20.30 -10.42 -15.14
CA ARG A 328 -20.39 -9.86 -16.50
C ARG A 328 -19.63 -10.76 -17.50
N ARG A 329 -20.25 -11.11 -18.63
CA ARG A 329 -19.55 -11.83 -19.70
C ARG A 329 -18.62 -10.91 -20.46
N VAL A 330 -17.37 -11.34 -20.67
CA VAL A 330 -16.37 -10.56 -21.42
C VAL A 330 -16.82 -10.33 -22.87
N LYS A 331 -17.28 -11.39 -23.54
CA LYS A 331 -17.56 -11.34 -24.99
C LYS A 331 -18.78 -10.50 -25.36
N THR A 332 -19.81 -10.51 -24.53
CA THR A 332 -21.11 -9.89 -24.84
C THR A 332 -21.39 -8.66 -23.99
N GLY A 333 -20.65 -8.46 -22.89
CA GLY A 333 -20.94 -7.44 -21.90
C GLY A 333 -22.21 -7.68 -21.08
N ALA A 334 -22.92 -8.79 -21.32
CA ALA A 334 -24.16 -9.13 -20.64
C ALA A 334 -23.91 -9.44 -19.16
N SER A 335 -24.82 -8.99 -18.30
CA SER A 335 -24.84 -9.40 -16.90
C SER A 335 -25.58 -10.72 -16.77
N GLU A 336 -24.99 -11.66 -16.03
CA GLU A 336 -25.58 -12.97 -15.76
C GLU A 336 -25.50 -13.32 -14.28
N THR A 337 -26.29 -14.30 -13.88
CA THR A 337 -26.28 -14.86 -12.54
C THR A 337 -25.49 -16.15 -12.53
N ILE A 338 -24.61 -16.33 -11.53
CA ILE A 338 -23.79 -17.54 -11.40
C ILE A 338 -24.67 -18.73 -11.04
N ILE A 339 -24.67 -19.75 -11.90
CA ILE A 339 -25.44 -20.98 -11.72
C ILE A 339 -24.59 -22.01 -10.95
N PRO A 340 -25.06 -22.50 -9.79
CA PRO A 340 -24.35 -23.54 -9.04
C PRO A 340 -24.33 -24.87 -9.80
N PRO A 341 -23.38 -25.78 -9.51
CA PRO A 341 -23.36 -27.11 -10.10
C PRO A 341 -24.65 -27.87 -9.78
N LYS A 342 -25.16 -28.65 -10.75
CA LYS A 342 -26.28 -29.57 -10.49
C LYS A 342 -25.85 -30.58 -9.43
N LYS A 343 -26.60 -30.68 -8.31
CA LYS A 343 -26.44 -31.77 -7.33
C LYS A 343 -26.61 -33.09 -8.08
N ARG A 344 -25.61 -33.97 -8.01
CA ARG A 344 -25.67 -35.32 -8.56
C ARG A 344 -26.42 -36.24 -7.63
#